data_AF-A0A6P3FYT7-F1
#
_entry.id   AF-A0A6P3FYT7-F1
#
_cell.length_a   1.000
_cell.length_b   1.000
_cell.length_c   1.000
_cell.angle_alpha   90.00
_cell.angle_beta   90.00
_cell.angle_gamma   90.00
#
_symmetry.space_group_name_H-M   'P 1'
#
loop_
_entity.id
_entity.type
_entity.pdbx_description
1 polymer ?
#
loop_
_entity_poly.entity_id
_entity_poly.type
_entity_poly.pdbx_seq_one_letter_code
_entity_poly.pdbx_strand_id
1 'polypeptide(L)'
;MNCVCPLVLVVLSLWPERAAARGPPPGPSRASPDPRAELEGAFLLTRSLLVDTRQLAAQLRDKFPVDGDHSLDSLPTLAMSAGALGALQLPGMLTRLRADLLSYLRHVQWLRRTGGPPLRTLEPELGVLQARLDRLLRRLQLLMSGLALPQVPPEPPTPPLAPPASAWGGIRAAHAVLGGLHLTLDWAVRGLLLLKTRL
;
A
#
# COMPACT_ATOMS: atom_id res chain seq x y z
N MET A 1 -46.98 27.43 -67.71
CA MET A 1 -46.77 28.85 -67.39
C MET A 1 -46.15 28.95 -66.01
N ASN A 2 -44.94 29.54 -65.95
CA ASN A 2 -44.37 30.29 -64.83
C ASN A 2 -44.03 29.46 -63.56
N CYS A 3 -42.81 28.97 -63.37
CA CYS A 3 -41.53 29.69 -63.19
C CYS A 3 -41.53 30.58 -61.93
N VAL A 4 -41.19 29.99 -60.80
CA VAL A 4 -40.73 30.65 -59.56
C VAL A 4 -39.67 29.71 -58.94
N CYS A 5 -38.41 29.79 -59.39
CA CYS A 5 -37.31 30.63 -58.88
C CYS A 5 -36.39 29.84 -57.91
N PRO A 6 -35.15 29.47 -58.33
CA PRO A 6 -34.15 28.76 -57.52
C PRO A 6 -33.52 29.60 -56.40
N LEU A 7 -34.13 30.73 -56.03
CA LEU A 7 -33.61 31.70 -55.06
C LEU A 7 -33.79 31.26 -53.60
N VAL A 8 -34.66 30.29 -53.30
CA VAL A 8 -34.86 29.80 -51.92
C VAL A 8 -33.78 28.80 -51.51
N LEU A 9 -33.14 28.10 -52.45
CA LEU A 9 -32.05 27.16 -52.15
C LEU A 9 -30.68 27.84 -51.99
N VAL A 10 -30.50 29.05 -52.52
CA VAL A 10 -29.23 29.80 -52.39
C VAL A 10 -29.12 30.49 -51.03
N VAL A 11 -30.23 30.87 -50.39
CA VAL A 11 -30.20 31.55 -49.07
C VAL A 11 -29.80 30.61 -47.93
N LEU A 12 -29.97 29.29 -48.07
CA LEU A 12 -29.48 28.32 -47.08
C LEU A 12 -28.01 27.93 -47.25
N SER A 13 -27.33 28.41 -48.30
CA SER A 13 -25.95 28.02 -48.63
C SER A 13 -24.89 29.06 -48.24
N LEU A 14 -25.30 30.17 -47.60
CA LEU A 14 -24.42 31.28 -47.22
C LEU A 14 -24.41 31.50 -45.69
N TRP A 15 -24.07 30.45 -44.94
CA TRP A 15 -23.50 30.66 -43.60
C TRP A 15 -22.14 29.96 -43.50
N PRO A 16 -21.03 30.73 -43.47
CA PRO A 16 -19.73 30.19 -43.16
C PRO A 16 -19.63 29.94 -41.65
N GLU A 17 -19.33 28.69 -41.29
CA GLU A 17 -18.35 28.30 -40.26
C GLU A 17 -17.93 29.42 -39.30
N ARG A 18 -18.57 29.50 -38.12
CA ARG A 18 -17.97 30.02 -36.87
C ARG A 18 -18.88 29.83 -35.66
N ALA A 19 -18.93 28.60 -35.19
CA ALA A 19 -18.93 28.32 -33.76
C ALA A 19 -18.60 26.83 -33.62
N ALA A 20 -17.30 26.55 -33.57
CA ALA A 20 -16.80 25.29 -33.05
C ALA A 20 -17.60 24.97 -31.78
N ALA A 21 -18.43 23.94 -31.86
CA ALA A 21 -19.08 23.37 -30.70
C ALA A 21 -17.96 23.05 -29.73
N ARG A 22 -17.92 23.83 -28.65
CA ARG A 22 -16.98 23.71 -27.54
C ARG A 22 -17.15 22.28 -27.02
N GLY A 23 -16.29 21.38 -27.50
CA GLY A 23 -16.16 20.06 -26.91
C GLY A 23 -15.99 20.23 -25.40
N PRO A 24 -16.53 19.31 -24.59
CA PRO A 24 -16.32 19.35 -23.15
C PRO A 24 -14.82 19.55 -22.90
N PRO A 25 -14.43 20.42 -21.95
CA PRO A 25 -13.02 20.65 -21.66
C PRO A 25 -12.36 19.28 -21.49
N PRO A 26 -11.18 19.03 -22.08
CA PRO A 26 -10.45 17.80 -21.78
C PRO A 26 -10.41 17.70 -20.26
N GLY A 27 -11.10 16.70 -19.72
CA GLY A 27 -11.12 16.46 -18.28
C GLY A 27 -9.68 16.44 -17.80
N PRO A 28 -9.40 16.87 -16.55
CA PRO A 28 -8.05 16.99 -16.04
C PRO A 28 -7.29 15.74 -16.45
N SER A 29 -6.32 15.91 -17.36
CA SER A 29 -5.45 14.83 -17.80
C SER A 29 -5.01 14.16 -16.52
N ARG A 30 -5.33 12.88 -16.31
CA ARG A 30 -4.89 12.13 -15.14
C ARG A 30 -3.38 12.20 -15.18
N ALA A 31 -2.82 13.23 -14.53
CA ALA A 31 -1.39 13.42 -14.47
C ALA A 31 -0.86 12.13 -13.88
N SER A 32 0.04 11.49 -14.59
CA SER A 32 0.74 10.32 -14.07
C SER A 32 1.24 10.68 -12.67
N PRO A 33 0.95 9.89 -11.63
CA PRO A 33 1.34 10.22 -10.27
C PRO A 33 2.84 10.47 -10.22
N ASP A 34 3.26 11.62 -9.69
CA ASP A 34 4.67 11.97 -9.58
C ASP A 34 5.37 10.96 -8.66
N PRO A 35 6.33 10.16 -9.16
CA PRO A 35 6.99 9.13 -8.38
C PRO A 35 7.75 9.71 -7.18
N ARG A 36 8.24 10.96 -7.24
CA ARG A 36 8.92 11.60 -6.11
C ARG A 36 7.96 11.95 -4.99
N ALA A 37 6.79 12.49 -5.33
CA ALA A 37 5.73 12.77 -4.36
C ALA A 37 5.19 11.49 -3.70
N GLU A 38 5.02 10.41 -4.48
CA GLU A 38 4.60 9.12 -3.93
C GLU A 38 5.66 8.49 -3.03
N LEU A 39 6.95 8.62 -3.38
CA LEU A 39 8.05 8.15 -2.54
C LEU A 39 8.10 8.88 -1.20
N GLU A 40 8.04 10.22 -1.21
CA GLU A 40 8.06 11.01 0.03
C GLU A 40 6.87 10.67 0.91
N GLY A 41 5.70 10.56 0.30
CA GLY A 41 4.49 10.15 0.97
C GLY A 41 4.55 8.73 1.56
N ALA A 42 5.18 7.79 0.87
CA ALA A 42 5.41 6.43 1.37
C ALA A 42 6.43 6.43 2.51
N PHE A 43 7.50 7.20 2.40
CA PHE A 43 8.52 7.34 3.43
C PHE A 43 7.95 7.88 4.75
N LEU A 44 7.22 9.00 4.70
CA LEU A 44 6.59 9.59 5.88
C LEU A 44 5.58 8.64 6.52
N LEU A 45 4.75 7.98 5.70
CA LEU A 45 3.78 7.00 6.18
C LEU A 45 4.49 5.81 6.84
N THR A 46 5.57 5.30 6.26
CA THR A 46 6.36 4.19 6.81
C THR A 46 6.98 4.56 8.16
N ARG A 47 7.58 5.75 8.29
CA ARG A 47 8.13 6.24 9.57
C ARG A 47 7.06 6.32 10.65
N SER A 48 5.91 6.89 10.30
CA SER A 48 4.81 7.04 11.25
C SER A 48 4.22 5.67 11.66
N LEU A 49 4.12 4.72 10.73
CA LEU A 49 3.67 3.35 11.00
C LEU A 49 4.67 2.59 11.88
N LEU A 50 5.97 2.82 11.70
CA LEU A 50 7.02 2.24 12.55
C LEU A 50 6.84 2.67 14.01
N VAL A 51 6.55 3.95 14.24
CA VAL A 51 6.29 4.49 15.59
C VAL A 51 5.03 3.86 16.19
N ASP A 52 3.91 3.84 15.45
CA ASP A 52 2.67 3.20 15.90
C ASP A 52 2.89 1.73 16.27
N THR A 53 3.61 0.99 15.42
CA THR A 53 3.89 -0.44 15.63
C THR A 53 4.71 -0.66 16.89
N ARG A 54 5.72 0.20 17.13
CA ARG A 54 6.54 0.16 18.35
C ARG A 54 5.70 0.45 19.60
N GLN A 55 4.83 1.44 19.55
CA GLN A 55 3.94 1.79 20.67
C GLN A 55 2.99 0.64 20.99
N LEU A 56 2.37 0.07 19.95
CA LEU A 56 1.44 -1.05 20.11
C LEU A 56 2.13 -2.31 20.64
N ALA A 57 3.35 -2.60 20.16
CA ALA A 57 4.16 -3.71 20.68
C ALA A 57 4.54 -3.49 22.16
N ALA A 58 4.82 -2.25 22.56
CA ALA A 58 5.09 -1.92 23.96
C ALA A 58 3.84 -2.10 24.83
N GLN A 59 2.67 -1.65 24.38
CA GLN A 59 1.38 -1.86 25.05
C GLN A 59 1.04 -3.35 25.18
N LEU A 60 1.29 -4.14 24.13
CA LEU A 60 1.09 -5.58 24.18
C LEU A 60 2.00 -6.23 25.23
N ARG A 61 3.28 -5.86 25.28
CA ARG A 61 4.24 -6.39 26.25
C ARG A 61 3.92 -5.99 27.69
N ASP A 62 3.45 -4.78 27.91
CA ASP A 62 3.03 -4.30 29.23
C ASP A 62 1.86 -5.12 29.78
N LYS A 63 0.85 -5.38 28.93
CA LYS A 63 -0.33 -6.17 29.32
C LYS A 63 -0.06 -7.68 29.38
N PHE A 64 0.76 -8.18 28.46
CA PHE A 64 1.04 -9.59 28.27
C PHE A 64 2.54 -9.80 28.08
N PRO A 65 3.31 -9.80 29.18
CA PRO A 65 4.73 -10.09 29.11
C PRO A 65 4.93 -11.51 28.63
N VAL A 66 5.83 -11.70 27.66
CA VAL A 66 6.21 -13.02 27.19
C VAL A 66 7.73 -13.07 27.07
N ASP A 67 8.31 -14.18 27.54
CA ASP A 67 9.74 -14.42 27.51
C ASP A 67 10.18 -15.05 26.18
N GLY A 68 11.26 -14.51 25.60
CA GLY A 68 11.90 -15.01 24.39
C GLY A 68 11.42 -14.39 23.08
N ASP A 69 12.15 -14.65 22.00
CA ASP A 69 11.73 -14.26 20.65
C ASP A 69 10.62 -15.21 20.15
N HIS A 70 9.55 -14.63 19.62
CA HIS A 70 8.44 -15.40 19.04
C HIS A 70 8.45 -15.27 17.52
N SER A 71 8.37 -16.41 16.85
CA SER A 71 8.23 -16.47 15.40
C SER A 71 6.97 -17.26 15.02
N LEU A 72 6.43 -16.96 13.86
CA LEU A 72 5.38 -17.74 13.21
C LEU A 72 5.94 -18.18 11.86
N ASP A 73 5.80 -19.46 11.53
CA ASP A 73 6.31 -20.02 10.27
C ASP A 73 5.65 -19.38 9.03
N SER A 74 4.47 -18.78 9.20
CA SER A 74 3.73 -18.08 8.15
C SER A 74 4.19 -16.63 7.92
N LEU A 75 5.01 -16.07 8.81
CA LEU A 75 5.55 -14.72 8.64
C LEU A 75 6.69 -14.71 7.62
N PRO A 76 6.84 -13.62 6.86
CA PRO A 76 7.94 -13.50 5.92
C PRO A 76 9.27 -13.47 6.67
N THR A 77 10.20 -14.35 6.30
CA THR A 77 11.59 -14.24 6.78
C THR A 77 12.20 -12.96 6.22
N LEU A 78 12.59 -12.05 7.11
CA LEU A 78 13.25 -10.82 6.70
C LEU A 78 14.64 -11.18 6.18
N ALA A 79 14.81 -11.09 4.86
CA ALA A 79 16.11 -11.31 4.21
C ALA A 79 17.02 -10.11 4.50
N MET A 80 17.62 -10.12 5.69
CA MET A 80 18.58 -9.13 6.16
C MET A 80 19.81 -9.10 5.26
N SER A 81 19.96 -8.06 4.44
CA SER A 81 21.30 -7.71 3.92
C SER A 81 21.38 -6.25 3.52
N ALA A 82 21.82 -5.39 4.46
CA ALA A 82 22.09 -3.97 4.18
C ALA A 82 23.16 -3.80 3.09
N GLY A 83 24.10 -4.75 2.99
CA GLY A 83 25.04 -4.84 1.87
C GLY A 83 24.36 -5.17 0.54
N ALA A 84 23.23 -5.89 0.56
CA ALA A 84 22.42 -6.08 -0.62
C ALA A 84 21.51 -4.88 -0.88
N LEU A 85 21.17 -3.96 0.03
CA LEU A 85 20.44 -2.73 -0.36
C LEU A 85 21.23 -1.87 -1.37
N GLY A 86 22.56 -1.86 -1.24
CA GLY A 86 23.45 -1.19 -2.19
C GLY A 86 23.44 -1.85 -3.57
N ALA A 87 23.39 -3.20 -3.59
CA ALA A 87 23.39 -4.05 -4.78
C ALA A 87 21.98 -4.44 -5.29
N LEU A 88 20.93 -4.19 -4.50
CA LEU A 88 19.55 -4.62 -4.78
C LEU A 88 19.07 -3.74 -5.89
N GLN A 89 18.60 -4.39 -6.95
CA GLN A 89 17.82 -3.71 -7.95
C GLN A 89 16.58 -3.15 -7.26
N LEU A 90 16.40 -1.84 -7.35
CA LEU A 90 15.26 -1.07 -6.86
C LEU A 90 13.90 -1.76 -7.10
N PRO A 91 13.64 -2.37 -8.27
CA PRO A 91 12.40 -3.12 -8.50
C PRO A 91 12.21 -4.32 -7.57
N GLY A 92 13.29 -5.07 -7.30
CA GLY A 92 13.25 -6.24 -6.43
C GLY A 92 12.97 -5.87 -4.97
N MET A 93 13.54 -4.76 -4.50
CA MET A 93 13.31 -4.26 -3.14
C MET A 93 11.84 -3.86 -2.93
N LEU A 94 11.28 -3.04 -3.82
CA LEU A 94 9.89 -2.58 -3.71
C LEU A 94 8.90 -3.74 -3.84
N THR A 95 9.17 -4.67 -4.76
CA THR A 95 8.36 -5.88 -4.94
C THR A 95 8.34 -6.74 -3.68
N ARG A 96 9.52 -6.99 -3.09
CA ARG A 96 9.64 -7.79 -1.87
C ARG A 96 8.98 -7.09 -0.68
N LEU A 97 9.24 -5.80 -0.48
CA LEU A 97 8.65 -5.02 0.59
C LEU A 97 7.12 -5.06 0.52
N ARG A 98 6.55 -4.90 -0.68
CA ARG A 98 5.10 -5.01 -0.89
C ARG A 98 4.57 -6.38 -0.48
N ALA A 99 5.23 -7.46 -0.91
CA ALA A 99 4.82 -8.82 -0.57
C ALA A 99 4.85 -9.06 0.96
N ASP A 100 5.94 -8.64 1.62
CA ASP A 100 6.09 -8.79 3.06
C ASP A 100 5.00 -8.00 3.82
N LEU A 101 4.76 -6.73 3.45
CA LEU A 101 3.72 -5.90 4.07
C LEU A 101 2.30 -6.43 3.83
N LEU A 102 2.05 -7.06 2.67
CA LEU A 102 0.77 -7.72 2.39
C LEU A 102 0.57 -8.93 3.32
N SER A 103 1.63 -9.70 3.56
CA SER A 103 1.60 -10.80 4.54
C SER A 103 1.30 -10.28 5.95
N TYR A 104 1.99 -9.22 6.40
CA TYR A 104 1.69 -8.61 7.70
C TYR A 104 0.27 -8.06 7.80
N LEU A 105 -0.26 -7.43 6.75
CA LEU A 105 -1.65 -6.96 6.72
C LEU A 105 -2.63 -8.12 6.96
N ARG A 106 -2.39 -9.26 6.30
CA ARG A 106 -3.20 -10.47 6.48
C ARG A 106 -3.12 -11.00 7.91
N HIS A 107 -1.93 -11.01 8.51
CA HIS A 107 -1.74 -11.45 9.89
C HIS A 107 -2.40 -10.50 10.90
N VAL A 108 -2.33 -9.18 10.70
CA VAL A 108 -3.06 -8.21 11.54
C VAL A 108 -4.57 -8.42 11.42
N GLN A 109 -5.09 -8.59 10.21
CA GLN A 109 -6.51 -8.91 9.98
C GLN A 109 -6.93 -10.25 10.61
N TRP A 110 -6.04 -11.24 10.62
CA TRP A 110 -6.27 -12.52 11.28
C TRP A 110 -6.31 -12.34 12.81
N LEU A 111 -5.31 -11.67 13.42
CA LEU A 111 -5.27 -11.38 14.86
C LEU A 111 -6.54 -10.68 15.36
N ARG A 112 -7.03 -9.69 14.62
CA ARG A 112 -8.26 -8.97 14.97
C ARG A 112 -9.52 -9.83 14.92
N ARG A 113 -9.54 -10.86 14.07
CA ARG A 113 -10.68 -11.78 13.91
C ARG A 113 -10.62 -12.94 14.89
N THR A 114 -9.45 -13.55 15.06
CA THR A 114 -9.28 -14.85 15.74
C THR A 114 -8.48 -14.77 17.05
N GLY A 115 -7.88 -13.62 17.37
CA GLY A 115 -7.01 -13.44 18.54
C GLY A 115 -7.72 -13.47 19.90
N GLY A 116 -9.05 -13.54 19.91
CA GLY A 116 -9.85 -13.66 21.12
C GLY A 116 -9.93 -12.40 21.98
N PRO A 117 -10.57 -12.50 23.16
CA PRO A 117 -10.77 -11.37 24.08
C PRO A 117 -9.49 -10.63 24.51
N PRO A 118 -8.33 -11.28 24.75
CA PRO A 118 -7.12 -10.57 25.20
C PRO A 118 -6.66 -9.51 24.19
N LEU A 119 -6.70 -9.82 22.90
CA LEU A 119 -6.28 -8.88 21.85
C LEU A 119 -7.31 -7.78 21.58
N ARG A 120 -8.56 -7.92 22.06
CA ARG A 120 -9.54 -6.82 21.99
C ARG A 120 -9.12 -5.60 22.81
N THR A 121 -8.25 -5.78 23.80
CA THR A 121 -7.68 -4.69 24.59
C THR A 121 -6.68 -3.81 23.84
N LEU A 122 -6.31 -4.19 22.62
CA LEU A 122 -5.45 -3.45 21.69
C LEU A 122 -6.25 -2.76 20.57
N GLU A 123 -7.58 -2.79 20.66
CA GLU A 123 -8.44 -1.99 19.79
C GLU A 123 -8.75 -0.66 20.48
N PRO A 124 -8.82 0.45 19.72
CA PRO A 124 -8.88 0.54 18.26
C PRO A 124 -7.53 0.58 17.53
N GLU A 125 -6.40 0.53 18.24
CA GLU A 125 -5.06 0.76 17.68
C GLU A 125 -4.68 -0.27 16.61
N LEU A 126 -5.03 -1.55 16.79
CA LEU A 126 -4.85 -2.58 15.77
C LEU A 126 -5.64 -2.27 14.49
N GLY A 127 -6.86 -1.76 14.60
CA GLY A 127 -7.66 -1.33 13.46
C GLY A 127 -7.06 -0.14 12.72
N VAL A 128 -6.52 0.83 13.46
CA VAL A 128 -5.81 1.98 12.88
C VAL A 128 -4.53 1.53 12.16
N LEU A 129 -3.74 0.66 12.78
CA LEU A 129 -2.53 0.09 12.19
C LEU A 129 -2.85 -0.64 10.87
N GLN A 130 -3.92 -1.45 10.86
CA GLN A 130 -4.38 -2.15 9.65
C GLN A 130 -4.72 -1.18 8.52
N ALA A 131 -5.50 -0.14 8.81
CA ALA A 131 -5.93 0.84 7.79
C ALA A 131 -4.75 1.64 7.22
N ARG A 132 -3.78 2.00 8.07
CA ARG A 132 -2.57 2.72 7.66
C ARG A 132 -1.61 1.83 6.87
N LEU A 133 -1.49 0.55 7.21
CA LEU A 133 -0.71 -0.43 6.46
C LEU A 133 -1.30 -0.66 5.05
N ASP A 134 -2.62 -0.76 4.94
CA ASP A 134 -3.31 -0.85 3.65
C ASP A 134 -3.12 0.43 2.80
N ARG A 135 -3.18 1.61 3.43
CA ARG A 135 -2.85 2.88 2.76
C ARG A 135 -1.40 2.88 2.24
N LEU A 136 -0.45 2.37 3.00
CA LEU A 136 0.95 2.25 2.58
C LEU A 136 1.09 1.32 1.37
N LEU A 137 0.43 0.16 1.38
CA LEU A 137 0.42 -0.78 0.26
C LEU A 137 -0.14 -0.17 -1.03
N ARG A 138 -1.24 0.61 -0.93
CA ARG A 138 -1.76 1.37 -2.07
C ARG A 138 -0.75 2.37 -2.61
N ARG A 139 -0.04 3.07 -1.70
CA ARG A 139 0.94 4.08 -2.10
C ARG A 139 2.18 3.49 -2.76
N LEU A 140 2.67 2.36 -2.23
CA LEU A 140 3.73 1.59 -2.87
C LEU A 140 3.31 1.10 -4.25
N GLN A 141 2.05 0.70 -4.45
CA GLN A 141 1.55 0.34 -5.78
C GLN A 141 1.66 1.52 -6.77
N LEU A 142 1.23 2.70 -6.35
CA LEU A 142 1.27 3.91 -7.17
C LEU A 142 2.71 4.28 -7.52
N LEU A 143 3.62 4.25 -6.53
CA LEU A 143 5.04 4.46 -6.75
C LEU A 143 5.61 3.47 -7.77
N MET A 144 5.35 2.16 -7.59
CA MET A 144 5.83 1.13 -8.50
C MET A 144 5.27 1.31 -9.92
N SER A 145 4.00 1.74 -10.06
CA SER A 145 3.40 2.04 -11.36
C SER A 145 3.98 3.28 -12.03
N GLY A 146 4.25 4.35 -11.27
CA GLY A 146 4.88 5.58 -11.76
C GLY A 146 6.34 5.36 -12.19
N LEU A 147 7.01 4.38 -11.59
CA LEU A 147 8.35 3.94 -11.98
C LEU A 147 8.35 2.89 -13.12
N ALA A 148 7.18 2.59 -13.70
CA ALA A 148 7.00 1.59 -14.76
C ALA A 148 7.59 0.21 -14.42
N LEU A 149 7.54 -0.19 -13.15
CA LEU A 149 8.07 -1.48 -12.72
C LEU A 149 7.17 -2.63 -13.19
N PRO A 150 7.76 -3.81 -13.47
CA PRO A 150 7.00 -5.03 -13.73
C PRO A 150 6.02 -5.27 -12.58
N GLN A 151 4.74 -5.33 -12.92
CA GLN A 151 3.70 -5.60 -11.94
C GLN A 151 3.71 -7.08 -11.62
N VAL A 152 3.72 -7.40 -10.32
CA VAL A 152 3.58 -8.79 -9.89
C VAL A 152 2.19 -9.26 -10.34
N PRO A 153 2.09 -10.39 -11.07
CA PRO A 153 0.81 -11.00 -11.38
C PRO A 153 -0.02 -11.18 -10.10
N PRO A 154 -1.37 -11.13 -10.17
CA PRO A 154 -2.19 -11.44 -9.01
C PRO A 154 -1.81 -12.83 -8.48
N GLU A 155 -1.27 -12.87 -7.26
CA GLU A 155 -0.91 -14.12 -6.60
C GLU A 155 -2.16 -15.00 -6.45
N PRO A 156 -2.04 -16.34 -6.52
CA PRO A 156 -3.14 -17.21 -6.16
C PRO A 156 -3.57 -16.93 -4.72
N PRO A 157 -4.87 -17.11 -4.39
CA PRO A 157 -5.36 -16.86 -3.05
C PRO A 157 -4.62 -17.73 -2.05
N THR A 158 -3.85 -17.10 -1.15
CA THR A 158 -3.12 -17.84 -0.12
C THR A 158 -4.10 -18.50 0.83
N PRO A 159 -3.84 -19.75 1.29
CA PRO A 159 -4.72 -20.46 2.20
C PRO A 159 -5.00 -19.65 3.48
N PRO A 160 -6.17 -19.83 4.11
CA PRO A 160 -6.52 -19.14 5.33
C PRO A 160 -5.58 -19.55 6.47
N LEU A 161 -5.18 -18.57 7.29
CA LEU A 161 -4.38 -18.82 8.50
C LEU A 161 -5.23 -19.56 9.53
N ALA A 162 -4.72 -20.68 10.04
CA ALA A 162 -5.37 -21.46 11.09
C ALA A 162 -5.62 -20.60 12.34
N PRO A 163 -6.73 -20.77 13.07
CA PRO A 163 -6.94 -20.07 14.34
C PRO A 163 -5.89 -20.51 15.38
N PRO A 164 -5.54 -19.63 16.34
CA PRO A 164 -4.57 -19.99 17.36
C PRO A 164 -5.14 -21.12 18.23
N ALA A 165 -4.31 -22.13 18.55
CA ALA A 165 -4.72 -23.27 19.37
C ALA A 165 -5.13 -22.89 20.81
N SER A 166 -4.75 -21.70 21.27
CA SER A 166 -5.12 -21.16 22.58
C SER A 166 -5.05 -19.63 22.59
N ALA A 167 -5.68 -19.00 23.60
CA ALA A 167 -5.60 -17.56 23.81
C ALA A 167 -4.14 -17.06 23.94
N TRP A 168 -3.29 -17.82 24.65
CA TRP A 168 -1.86 -17.53 24.75
C TRP A 168 -1.12 -17.73 23.42
N GLY A 169 -1.56 -18.67 22.59
CA GLY A 169 -1.11 -18.79 21.21
C GLY A 169 -1.37 -17.52 20.39
N GLY A 170 -2.55 -16.92 20.55
CA GLY A 170 -2.90 -15.63 19.93
C GLY A 170 -2.02 -14.48 20.40
N ILE A 171 -1.69 -14.42 21.69
CA ILE A 171 -0.80 -13.41 22.28
C ILE A 171 0.64 -13.55 21.75
N ARG A 172 1.18 -14.78 21.74
CA ARG A 172 2.52 -15.04 21.16
C ARG A 172 2.57 -14.69 19.68
N ALA A 173 1.52 -15.03 18.94
CA ALA A 173 1.38 -14.65 17.55
C ALA A 173 1.34 -13.12 17.38
N ALA A 174 0.65 -12.39 18.26
CA ALA A 174 0.63 -10.93 18.23
C ALA A 174 2.02 -10.32 18.44
N HIS A 175 2.80 -10.86 19.37
CA HIS A 175 4.20 -10.44 19.58
C HIS A 175 5.07 -10.69 18.34
N ALA A 176 4.96 -11.88 17.74
CA ALA A 176 5.70 -12.20 16.52
C ALA A 176 5.34 -11.27 15.35
N VAL A 177 4.04 -11.01 15.15
CA VAL A 177 3.54 -10.15 14.06
C VAL A 177 3.99 -8.70 14.25
N LEU A 178 3.81 -8.12 15.45
CA LEU A 178 4.17 -6.73 15.70
C LEU A 178 5.70 -6.53 15.73
N GLY A 179 6.44 -7.48 16.30
CA GLY A 179 7.90 -7.46 16.30
C GLY A 179 8.47 -7.57 14.89
N GLY A 180 7.99 -8.54 14.11
CA GLY A 180 8.37 -8.71 12.71
C GLY A 180 8.04 -7.49 11.86
N LEU A 181 6.81 -6.96 11.98
CA LEU A 181 6.39 -5.76 11.24
C LEU A 181 7.26 -4.56 11.59
N HIS A 182 7.58 -4.36 12.87
CA HIS A 182 8.48 -3.28 13.30
C HIS A 182 9.84 -3.39 12.62
N LEU A 183 10.45 -4.58 12.59
CA LEU A 183 11.73 -4.80 11.91
C LEU A 183 11.63 -4.55 10.41
N THR A 184 10.57 -5.04 9.75
CA THR A 184 10.33 -4.80 8.31
C THR A 184 10.17 -3.31 8.00
N LEU A 185 9.47 -2.56 8.86
CA LEU A 185 9.28 -1.13 8.68
C LEU A 185 10.56 -0.32 8.91
N ASP A 186 11.38 -0.67 9.91
CA ASP A 186 12.69 -0.02 10.11
C ASP A 186 13.55 -0.19 8.86
N TRP A 187 13.54 -1.39 8.32
CA TRP A 187 14.21 -1.72 7.08
C TRP A 187 13.67 -0.95 5.87
N ALA A 188 12.34 -0.85 5.76
CA ALA A 188 11.69 -0.09 4.71
C ALA A 188 12.06 1.40 4.76
N VAL A 189 12.15 2.00 5.96
CA VAL A 189 12.59 3.40 6.11
C VAL A 189 13.98 3.59 5.51
N ARG A 190 14.93 2.69 5.81
CA ARG A 190 16.29 2.74 5.24
C ARG A 190 16.28 2.55 3.73
N GLY A 191 15.52 1.57 3.23
CA GLY A 191 15.38 1.29 1.80
C GLY A 191 14.81 2.48 1.03
N LEU A 192 13.70 3.07 1.49
CA LEU A 192 13.06 4.22 0.86
C LEU A 192 13.94 5.48 0.91
N LEU A 193 14.72 5.67 1.99
CA LEU A 193 15.69 6.76 2.07
C LEU A 193 16.79 6.63 1.00
N LEU A 194 17.28 5.40 0.76
CA LEU A 194 18.22 5.13 -0.34
C LEU A 194 17.59 5.32 -1.72
N LEU A 195 16.28 5.07 -1.87
CA LEU A 195 15.59 5.40 -3.13
C LEU A 195 15.53 6.90 -3.37
N LYS A 196 15.30 7.67 -2.32
CA LYS A 196 15.20 9.14 -2.40
C LYS A 196 16.50 9.79 -2.87
N THR A 197 17.66 9.15 -2.65
CA THR A 197 18.95 9.66 -3.15
C THR A 197 19.22 9.29 -4.61
N ARG A 198 18.45 8.36 -5.19
CA ARG A 198 18.64 7.87 -6.57
C ARG A 198 17.60 8.38 -7.57
N LEU A 199 16.52 9.02 -7.10
CA LEU A 199 15.43 9.60 -7.90
C LEU A 199 15.56 11.12 -8.03
#